data_AF-A0A0R1ZN51-F1
#
_entry.id   AF-A0A0R1ZN51-F1
#
_cell.length_a   1.000
_cell.length_b   1.000
_cell.length_c   1.000
_cell.angle_alpha   90.00
_cell.angle_beta   90.00
_cell.angle_gamma   90.00
#
_symmetry.space_group_name_H-M   'P 1'
#
loop_
_entity.id
_entity.type
_entity.pdbx_description
1 polymer ?
#
loop_
_entity_poly.entity_id
_entity_poly.type
_entity_poly.pdbx_seq_one_letter_code
_entity_poly.pdbx_strand_id
1 'polypeptide(L)'
;MDNQYTNQLATFINDIRGMLPENSRELLLGGSGSQLTGTQGHVLMLLADTPAMTNGELAKALSVSQAAVTKAMRGLSTADPALAVATVDARDARVKAWSLTDAGQSYAAAHRQRHAETAAAYAEILDEFSESEQATISRFLTVLLKRLQEE
;
A
#
# COMPACT_ATOMS: atom_id res chain seq x y z
N MET A 1 -24.95 -24.48 -19.90
CA MET A 1 -24.09 -25.11 -18.89
C MET A 1 -23.53 -23.98 -18.05
N ASP A 2 -24.12 -23.74 -16.88
CA ASP A 2 -23.48 -22.86 -15.89
C ASP A 2 -22.20 -23.53 -15.47
N ASN A 3 -21.09 -22.96 -15.90
CA ASN A 3 -19.77 -23.43 -15.52
C ASN A 3 -19.60 -23.10 -14.04
N GLN A 4 -19.54 -24.11 -13.18
CA GLN A 4 -19.35 -23.98 -11.74
C GLN A 4 -18.20 -23.02 -11.38
N TYR A 5 -17.13 -23.00 -12.19
CA TYR A 5 -15.99 -22.11 -11.99
C TYR A 5 -16.28 -20.65 -12.35
N THR A 6 -17.21 -20.37 -13.25
CA THR A 6 -17.63 -19.00 -13.57
C THR A 6 -18.31 -18.35 -12.36
N ASN A 7 -19.21 -19.08 -11.69
CA ASN A 7 -19.88 -18.57 -10.50
C ASN A 7 -18.89 -18.39 -9.33
N GLN A 8 -17.98 -19.36 -9.15
CA GLN A 8 -16.92 -19.25 -8.14
C GLN A 8 -16.04 -18.01 -8.37
N LEU A 9 -15.64 -17.74 -9.61
CA LEU A 9 -14.85 -16.55 -9.96
C LEU A 9 -15.63 -15.26 -9.71
N ALA A 10 -16.90 -15.20 -10.13
CA ALA A 10 -17.74 -14.02 -9.92
C ALA A 10 -17.93 -13.72 -8.42
N THR A 11 -18.19 -14.74 -7.60
CA THR A 11 -18.30 -14.60 -6.15
C THR A 11 -16.98 -14.12 -5.55
N PHE A 12 -15.86 -14.75 -5.89
CA PHE A 12 -14.54 -14.37 -5.38
C PHE A 12 -14.18 -12.90 -5.66
N ILE A 13 -14.44 -12.41 -6.88
CA ILE A 13 -14.16 -11.01 -7.23
C ILE A 13 -15.06 -10.04 -6.45
N ASN A 14 -16.33 -10.38 -6.26
CA ASN A 14 -17.24 -9.57 -5.45
C ASN A 14 -16.82 -9.54 -3.97
N ASP A 15 -16.37 -10.67 -3.43
CA ASP A 15 -15.88 -10.78 -2.06
C ASP A 15 -14.61 -9.93 -1.87
N ILE A 16 -13.64 -9.99 -2.80
CA ILE A 16 -12.46 -9.11 -2.79
C ILE A 16 -12.88 -7.64 -2.78
N ARG A 17 -13.80 -7.25 -3.67
CA ARG A 17 -14.30 -5.86 -3.73
C ARG A 17 -14.94 -5.44 -2.41
N GLY A 18 -15.69 -6.33 -1.76
CA GLY A 18 -16.32 -6.07 -0.46
C GLY A 18 -15.32 -5.96 0.69
N MET A 19 -14.17 -6.65 0.60
CA MET A 19 -13.11 -6.59 1.61
C MET A 19 -12.23 -5.34 1.51
N LEU A 20 -12.14 -4.72 0.33
CA LEU A 20 -11.35 -3.50 0.12
C LEU A 20 -12.13 -2.26 0.60
N PRO A 21 -11.65 -1.52 1.61
CA PRO A 21 -12.24 -0.24 1.97
C PRO A 21 -12.30 0.70 0.77
N GLU A 22 -13.34 1.54 0.67
CA GLU A 22 -13.41 2.58 -0.36
C GLU A 22 -12.13 3.42 -0.34
N ASN A 23 -11.42 3.45 -1.48
CA ASN A 23 -10.13 4.12 -1.67
C ASN A 23 -8.89 3.44 -1.05
N SER A 24 -8.96 2.17 -0.65
CA SER A 24 -7.76 1.40 -0.32
C SER A 24 -7.00 1.01 -1.59
N ARG A 25 -5.68 1.19 -1.57
CA ARG A 25 -4.77 0.77 -2.66
C ARG A 25 -4.24 -0.64 -2.49
N GLU A 26 -4.46 -1.24 -1.33
CA GLU A 26 -3.84 -2.51 -0.94
C GLU A 26 -4.80 -3.36 -0.12
N LEU A 27 -4.59 -4.67 -0.20
CA LEU A 27 -5.20 -5.67 0.67
C LEU A 27 -4.08 -6.27 1.51
N LEU A 28 -4.02 -5.93 2.80
CA LEU A 28 -3.10 -6.54 3.75
C LEU A 28 -3.85 -7.61 4.55
N LEU A 29 -3.31 -8.82 4.59
CA LEU A 29 -3.87 -9.94 5.34
C LEU A 29 -3.55 -9.80 6.83
N GLY A 30 -4.41 -10.33 7.72
CA GLY A 30 -4.10 -10.42 9.17
C GLY A 30 -4.74 -9.40 10.12
N GLY A 31 -5.77 -8.66 9.70
CA GLY A 31 -6.76 -8.05 10.61
C GLY A 31 -6.31 -6.89 11.51
N SER A 32 -6.84 -5.70 11.17
CA SER A 32 -7.24 -4.59 12.05
C SER A 32 -6.20 -3.94 12.99
N GLY A 33 -5.68 -2.76 12.60
CA GLY A 33 -5.13 -1.85 13.61
C GLY A 33 -4.37 -0.62 13.14
N SER A 34 -3.94 -0.50 11.88
CA SER A 34 -3.28 0.75 11.49
C SER A 34 -4.31 1.85 11.26
N GLN A 35 -4.35 2.84 12.16
CA GLN A 35 -5.09 4.10 11.97
C GLN A 35 -4.65 4.89 10.71
N LEU A 36 -3.58 4.45 10.06
CA LEU A 36 -3.04 5.05 8.86
C LEU A 36 -3.72 4.49 7.61
N THR A 37 -4.08 5.39 6.70
CA THR A 37 -4.44 5.04 5.32
C THR A 37 -3.24 4.41 4.61
N GLY A 38 -3.45 3.56 3.60
CA GLY A 38 -2.35 2.97 2.81
C GLY A 38 -1.42 4.04 2.19
N THR A 39 -1.94 5.22 1.84
CA THR A 39 -1.10 6.33 1.37
C THR A 39 -0.20 6.88 2.47
N GLN A 40 -0.70 7.01 3.71
CA GLN A 40 0.12 7.44 4.84
C GLN A 40 1.19 6.40 5.20
N GLY A 41 0.83 5.10 5.17
CA GLY A 41 1.78 4.02 5.37
C GLY A 41 2.94 4.05 4.37
N HIS A 42 2.62 4.13 3.07
CA HIS A 42 3.64 4.20 2.02
C HIS A 42 4.49 5.48 2.10
N VAL A 43 3.90 6.62 2.45
CA VAL A 43 4.66 7.86 2.70
C VAL A 43 5.66 7.67 3.84
N LEU A 44 5.25 7.03 4.94
CA LEU A 44 6.15 6.76 6.06
C LEU A 44 7.28 5.81 5.65
N MET A 45 6.99 4.74 4.91
CA MET A 45 8.04 3.83 4.41
C MET A 45 9.04 4.57 3.52
N LEU A 46 8.55 5.41 2.61
CA LEU A 46 9.39 6.16 1.69
C LEU A 46 10.28 7.18 2.43
N LEU A 47 9.74 7.88 3.43
CA LEU A 47 10.52 8.81 4.25
C LEU A 47 11.51 8.11 5.20
N ALA A 48 11.25 6.86 5.57
CA ALA A 48 12.20 6.05 6.33
C ALA A 48 13.42 5.66 5.49
N ASP A 49 13.21 5.36 4.21
CA ASP A 49 14.27 4.95 3.29
C ASP A 49 15.01 6.16 2.68
N THR A 50 14.29 7.25 2.43
CA THR A 50 14.82 8.50 1.88
C THR A 50 14.28 9.68 2.69
N PRO A 51 15.02 10.16 3.71
CA PRO A 51 14.60 11.32 4.48
C PRO A 51 14.69 12.61 3.65
N ALA A 52 14.08 13.69 4.16
CA ALA A 52 14.11 15.02 3.58
C ALA A 52 13.47 15.13 2.18
N MET A 53 12.33 14.47 1.96
CA MET A 53 11.57 14.59 0.70
C MET A 53 10.48 15.67 0.78
N THR A 54 10.28 16.38 -0.33
CA THR A 54 9.18 17.34 -0.53
C THR A 54 7.88 16.65 -0.92
N ASN A 55 6.74 17.36 -0.83
CA ASN A 55 5.46 16.82 -1.31
C ASN A 55 5.48 16.44 -2.80
N GLY A 56 6.26 17.16 -3.62
CA GLY A 56 6.39 16.87 -5.05
C GLY A 56 7.13 15.57 -5.31
N GLU A 57 8.24 15.33 -4.59
CA GLU A 57 9.02 14.09 -4.69
C GLU A 57 8.24 12.89 -4.19
N LEU A 58 7.55 13.02 -3.04
CA LEU A 58 6.66 11.99 -2.51
C LEU A 58 5.53 11.64 -3.50
N ALA A 59 4.92 12.66 -4.11
CA ALA A 59 3.84 12.46 -5.07
C ALA A 59 4.31 11.69 -6.32
N LYS A 60 5.50 12.04 -6.83
CA LYS A 60 6.12 11.37 -7.97
C LYS A 60 6.48 9.92 -7.63
N ALA A 61 7.12 9.69 -6.48
CA ALA A 61 7.55 8.35 -6.05
C ALA A 61 6.36 7.41 -5.81
N LEU A 62 5.24 7.91 -5.29
CA LEU A 62 4.05 7.12 -5.03
C LEU A 62 3.05 7.08 -6.21
N SER A 63 3.32 7.81 -7.30
CA SER A 63 2.40 7.96 -8.43
C SER A 63 0.99 8.41 -8.00
N VAL A 64 0.93 9.40 -7.10
CA VAL A 64 -0.32 9.97 -6.57
C VAL A 64 -0.34 11.49 -6.79
N SER A 65 -1.51 12.12 -6.63
CA SER A 65 -1.59 13.58 -6.71
C SER A 65 -0.89 14.26 -5.53
N GLN A 66 -0.31 15.44 -5.77
CA GLN A 66 0.31 16.25 -4.72
C GLN A 66 -0.71 16.66 -3.63
N ALA A 67 -1.99 16.80 -4.00
CA ALA A 67 -3.08 17.03 -3.06
C ALA A 67 -3.29 15.84 -2.11
N ALA A 68 -3.21 14.59 -2.61
CA ALA A 68 -3.28 13.39 -1.79
C ALA A 68 -2.10 13.32 -0.79
N VAL A 69 -0.88 13.63 -1.24
CA VAL A 69 0.29 13.73 -0.36
C VAL A 69 0.11 14.82 0.70
N THR A 70 -0.39 15.99 0.30
CA THR A 70 -0.62 17.10 1.24
C THR A 70 -1.62 16.72 2.32
N LYS A 71 -2.71 16.03 1.96
CA LYS A 71 -3.70 15.49 2.92
C LYS A 71 -3.05 14.45 3.85
N ALA A 72 -2.26 13.53 3.30
CA ALA A 72 -1.57 12.51 4.09
C ALA A 72 -0.56 13.13 5.08
N MET A 73 0.30 14.04 4.62
CA MET A 73 1.30 14.74 5.44
C MET A 73 0.65 15.59 6.53
N ARG A 74 -0.47 16.26 6.23
CA ARG A 74 -1.23 16.99 7.26
C ARG A 74 -1.65 16.04 8.38
N GLY A 75 -2.24 14.90 8.04
CA GLY A 75 -2.64 13.90 9.04
C GLY A 75 -1.46 13.34 9.85
N LEU A 76 -0.32 13.07 9.20
CA LEU A 76 0.89 12.54 9.86
C LEU A 76 1.56 13.56 10.79
N SER A 77 1.59 14.84 10.39
CA SER A 77 2.25 15.90 11.16
C SER A 77 1.41 16.45 12.31
N THR A 78 0.07 16.32 12.24
CA THR A 78 -0.84 16.72 13.32
C THR A 78 -1.29 15.54 14.18
N ALA A 79 -0.77 14.34 13.95
CA ALA A 79 -0.99 13.20 14.84
C ALA A 79 -0.37 13.47 16.22
N ASP A 80 -0.83 12.73 17.24
CA ASP A 80 -0.26 12.76 18.58
C ASP A 80 0.13 11.33 19.01
N PRO A 81 1.43 11.00 19.05
CA PRO A 81 2.58 11.85 18.70
C PRO A 81 2.66 12.13 17.19
N ALA A 82 3.27 13.26 16.81
CA ALA A 82 3.49 13.58 15.40
C ALA A 82 4.41 12.52 14.77
N LEU A 83 4.05 12.04 13.59
CA LEU A 83 4.78 10.99 12.88
C LEU A 83 5.79 11.55 11.86
N ALA A 84 5.57 12.79 11.41
CA ALA A 84 6.48 13.47 10.49
C ALA A 84 6.58 14.96 10.82
N VAL A 85 7.77 15.52 10.64
CA VAL A 85 8.07 16.93 10.88
C VAL A 85 8.63 17.59 9.64
N ALA A 86 8.26 18.86 9.44
CA ALA A 86 8.81 19.65 8.35
C ALA A 86 10.23 20.09 8.69
N THR A 87 11.18 19.77 7.81
CA THR A 87 12.55 20.26 7.86
C THR A 87 12.73 21.34 6.80
N VAL A 88 13.40 22.43 7.17
CA VAL A 88 13.74 23.51 6.25
C VAL A 88 15.01 23.12 5.49
N ASP A 89 15.01 23.25 4.17
CA ASP A 89 16.23 23.02 3.38
C ASP A 89 17.29 24.08 3.75
N ALA A 90 18.53 23.63 3.95
CA ALA A 90 19.63 24.50 4.38
C ALA A 90 20.04 25.55 3.33
N ARG A 91 19.70 25.34 2.05
CA ARG A 91 20.05 26.19 0.91
C ARG A 91 18.88 27.06 0.45
N ASP A 92 17.64 26.60 0.62
CA ASP A 92 16.45 27.40 0.33
C ASP A 92 15.36 27.21 1.39
N ALA A 93 15.22 28.20 2.27
CA ALA A 93 14.24 28.18 3.36
C ALA A 93 12.77 28.13 2.90
N ARG A 94 12.50 28.31 1.59
CA ARG A 94 11.16 28.17 0.99
C ARG A 94 10.81 26.71 0.71
N VAL A 95 11.80 25.82 0.64
CA VAL A 95 11.60 24.38 0.41
C VAL A 95 11.36 23.69 1.76
N LYS A 96 10.14 23.17 1.93
CA LYS A 96 9.78 22.33 3.07
C LYS A 96 9.90 20.87 2.66
N ALA A 97 10.87 20.20 3.26
CA ALA A 97 11.03 18.76 3.19
C ALA A 97 10.44 18.10 4.44
N TRP A 98 10.28 16.79 4.44
CA TRP A 98 9.76 16.03 5.56
C TRP A 98 10.76 15.00 6.05
N SER A 99 10.78 14.80 7.36
CA SER A 99 11.52 13.72 8.02
C SER A 99 10.63 13.05 9.05
N LEU A 100 10.89 11.76 9.33
CA LEU A 100 10.15 11.02 10.35
C LEU A 100 10.62 11.37 11.76
N THR A 101 9.69 11.34 12.69
CA THR A 101 10.00 11.24 14.12
C THR A 101 10.30 9.78 14.49
N ASP A 102 10.75 9.52 15.71
CA ASP A 102 10.95 8.14 16.21
C ASP A 102 9.65 7.32 16.19
N ALA A 103 8.53 7.98 16.50
CA ALA A 103 7.20 7.39 16.35
C ALA A 103 6.92 7.07 14.88
N GLY A 104 7.18 8.02 13.97
CA GLY A 104 7.05 7.82 12.52
C GLY A 104 7.87 6.63 12.00
N GLN A 105 9.12 6.48 12.45
CA GLN A 105 9.98 5.35 12.09
C GLN A 105 9.40 4.02 12.58
N SER A 106 8.88 3.99 13.82
CA SER A 106 8.23 2.79 14.37
C SER A 106 7.00 2.38 13.57
N TYR A 107 6.18 3.36 13.14
CA TYR A 107 5.02 3.10 12.29
C TYR A 107 5.43 2.63 10.87
N ALA A 108 6.49 3.19 10.30
CA ALA A 108 7.03 2.75 9.02
C ALA A 108 7.50 1.28 9.08
N ALA A 109 8.22 0.91 10.15
CA ALA A 109 8.67 -0.46 10.38
C ALA A 109 7.49 -1.42 10.56
N ALA A 110 6.49 -1.06 11.37
CA ALA A 110 5.28 -1.86 11.57
C ALA A 110 4.47 -2.03 10.27
N HIS A 111 4.42 -1.02 9.41
CA HIS A 111 3.76 -1.13 8.11
C HIS A 111 4.54 -2.04 7.15
N ARG A 112 5.87 -1.92 7.10
CA ARG A 112 6.73 -2.82 6.31
C ARG A 112 6.60 -4.29 6.78
N GLN A 113 6.53 -4.51 8.08
CA GLN A 113 6.34 -5.85 8.65
C GLN A 113 5.02 -6.47 8.18
N ARG A 114 3.93 -5.70 8.12
CA ARG A 114 2.63 -6.19 7.60
C ARG A 114 2.67 -6.56 6.12
N HIS A 115 3.44 -5.83 5.31
CA HIS A 115 3.69 -6.24 3.92
C HIS A 115 4.42 -7.59 3.86
N ALA A 116 5.43 -7.79 4.71
CA ALA A 116 6.16 -9.05 4.78
C ALA A 116 5.26 -10.22 5.22
N GLU A 117 4.41 -10.01 6.23
CA GLU A 117 3.42 -11.00 6.69
C GLU A 117 2.39 -11.33 5.61
N THR A 118 1.91 -10.31 4.89
CA THR A 118 0.98 -10.53 3.76
C THR A 118 1.65 -11.31 2.64
N ALA A 119 2.90 -11.01 2.31
CA ALA A 119 3.66 -11.76 1.30
C ALA A 119 3.93 -13.20 1.72
N ALA A 120 4.26 -13.43 3.00
CA ALA A 120 4.43 -14.77 3.55
C ALA A 120 3.13 -15.59 3.49
N ALA A 121 2.00 -14.99 3.87
CA ALA A 121 0.70 -15.65 3.76
C ALA A 121 0.34 -16.00 2.31
N TYR A 122 0.68 -15.16 1.32
CA TYR A 122 0.52 -15.52 -0.09
C TYR A 122 1.43 -16.68 -0.51
N ALA A 123 2.67 -16.74 -0.01
CA ALA A 123 3.56 -17.86 -0.26
C ALA A 123 3.01 -19.16 0.33
N GLU A 124 2.53 -19.15 1.56
CA GLU A 124 1.89 -20.30 2.22
C GLU A 124 0.68 -20.81 1.43
N ILE A 125 -0.16 -19.91 0.88
CA ILE A 125 -1.27 -20.31 0.01
C ILE A 125 -0.78 -21.01 -1.27
N LEU A 126 0.32 -20.54 -1.86
CA LEU A 126 0.87 -21.11 -3.09
C LEU A 126 1.57 -22.45 -2.84
N ASP A 127 2.13 -22.66 -1.65
CA ASP A 127 2.80 -23.91 -1.26
C ASP A 127 1.83 -25.12 -1.19
N GLU A 128 0.52 -24.88 -1.10
CA GLU A 128 -0.52 -25.91 -1.21
C GLU A 128 -0.69 -26.45 -2.65
N PHE A 129 0.00 -25.86 -3.63
CA PHE A 129 -0.08 -26.21 -5.05
C PHE A 129 1.29 -26.66 -5.58
N SER A 130 1.30 -27.65 -6.47
CA SER A 130 2.50 -28.04 -7.21
C SER A 130 3.00 -26.91 -8.12
N GLU A 131 4.28 -26.95 -8.52
CA GLU A 131 4.85 -25.97 -9.46
C GLU A 131 4.04 -25.83 -10.76
N SER A 132 3.49 -26.94 -11.25
CA SER A 132 2.66 -26.96 -12.46
C SER A 132 1.30 -26.25 -12.28
N GLU A 133 0.72 -26.38 -11.09
CA GLU A 133 -0.52 -25.70 -10.72
C GLU A 133 -0.26 -24.21 -10.48
N GLN A 134 0.84 -23.85 -9.80
CA GLN A 134 1.26 -22.46 -9.63
C GLN A 134 1.48 -21.77 -10.98
N ALA A 135 2.11 -22.43 -11.95
CA ALA A 135 2.26 -21.90 -13.31
C ALA A 135 0.90 -21.68 -14.01
N THR A 136 -0.06 -22.57 -13.76
CA THR A 136 -1.43 -22.45 -14.29
C THR A 136 -2.17 -21.28 -13.64
N ILE A 137 -2.07 -21.11 -12.32
CA ILE A 137 -2.62 -19.97 -11.56
C ILE A 137 -2.03 -18.65 -12.07
N SER A 138 -0.70 -18.58 -12.24
CA SER A 138 -0.02 -17.39 -12.77
C SER A 138 -0.54 -16.99 -14.16
N ARG A 139 -0.71 -17.97 -15.05
CA ARG A 139 -1.31 -17.74 -16.37
C ARG A 139 -2.75 -17.27 -16.27
N PHE A 140 -3.56 -17.88 -15.40
CA PHE A 140 -4.94 -17.49 -15.17
C PHE A 140 -5.04 -16.02 -14.71
N LEU A 141 -4.26 -15.62 -13.70
CA LEU A 141 -4.23 -14.25 -13.18
C LEU A 141 -3.84 -13.23 -14.26
N THR A 142 -2.86 -13.57 -15.10
CA THR A 142 -2.43 -12.72 -16.21
C THR A 142 -3.55 -12.50 -17.24
N VAL A 143 -4.25 -13.57 -17.62
CA VAL A 143 -5.38 -13.50 -18.56
C VAL A 143 -6.53 -12.68 -17.98
N LEU A 144 -6.85 -12.91 -16.70
CA LEU A 144 -7.91 -12.18 -16.01
C LEU A 144 -7.60 -10.68 -15.93
N LEU A 145 -6.39 -10.31 -15.50
CA LEU A 145 -5.99 -8.90 -15.39
C LEU A 145 -6.06 -8.18 -16.74
N LYS A 146 -5.59 -8.84 -17.82
CA LYS A 146 -5.67 -8.27 -19.17
C LYS A 146 -7.12 -7.96 -19.57
N ARG A 147 -8.06 -8.88 -19.29
CA ARG A 147 -9.48 -8.67 -19.59
C ARG A 147 -10.09 -7.50 -18.80
N LEU A 148 -9.74 -7.36 -17.53
CA LEU A 148 -10.23 -6.27 -16.67
C LEU A 148 -9.68 -4.89 -17.05
N GLN A 149 -8.59 -4.82 -17.82
CA GLN A 149 -7.98 -3.57 -18.30
C GLN A 149 -8.44 -3.18 -19.72
N GLU A 150 -9.03 -4.12 -20.46
CA GLU A 150 -9.54 -3.90 -21.82
C GLU A 150 -10.97 -3.30 -21.84
N GLU A 151 -11.60 -3.13 -20.68
CA GLU A 151 -12.88 -2.44 -20.47
C GLU A 151 -12.67 -0.99 -19.99
#